data_AF-A0A2D5VF35-F1
#
_entry.id   AF-A0A2D5VF35-F1
#
_cell.length_a   1.000
_cell.length_b   1.000
_cell.length_c   1.000
_cell.angle_alpha   90.00
_cell.angle_beta   90.00
_cell.angle_gamma   90.00
#
_symmetry.space_group_name_H-M   'P 1'
#
loop_
_entity.id
_entity.type
_entity.pdbx_description
1 polymer ?
#
loop_
_entity_poly.entity_id
_entity_poly.type
_entity_poly.pdbx_seq_one_letter_code
_entity_poly.pdbx_strand_id
1 'polypeptide(L)'
;MILHELRAQTVQLIDETVHVAARPTKACDVLKISVRSYHCWVEPDEVKADTRPDAERPMPSHTLTGTERQQVLNILNSPEFSSMSPSQVVPWLVDTRIYLCSERSSVGI
;
A
#
# COMPACT_ATOMS: atom_id res chain seq x y z
N MET A 1 5.18 -11.78 5.59
CA MET A 1 6.28 -10.79 5.50
C MET A 1 7.45 -11.36 6.29
N ILE A 2 8.66 -11.39 5.75
CA ILE A 2 9.81 -11.97 6.47
C ILE A 2 10.31 -10.94 7.47
N LEU A 3 10.35 -11.31 8.75
CA LEU A 3 10.83 -10.48 9.87
C LEU A 3 12.30 -10.10 9.65
N HIS A 4 12.72 -8.95 10.20
CA HIS A 4 14.08 -8.45 10.03
C HIS A 4 15.14 -9.44 10.53
N GLU A 5 14.93 -10.06 11.70
CA GLU A 5 15.83 -11.09 12.25
C GLU A 5 15.98 -12.29 11.29
N LEU A 6 14.89 -12.75 10.69
CA LEU A 6 14.91 -13.85 9.72
C LEU A 6 15.62 -13.45 8.42
N ARG A 7 15.54 -12.18 7.99
CA ARG A 7 16.31 -11.69 6.83
C ARG A 7 17.80 -11.70 7.13
N ALA A 8 18.20 -11.21 8.30
CA ALA A 8 19.61 -11.19 8.71
C ALA A 8 20.20 -12.60 8.75
N GLN A 9 19.50 -13.55 9.37
CA GLN A 9 19.90 -14.96 9.39
C GLN A 9 19.99 -15.55 7.97
N THR A 10 19.02 -15.24 7.11
CA THR A 10 18.99 -15.73 5.72
C THR A 10 20.18 -15.20 4.91
N VAL A 11 20.50 -13.90 5.05
CA VAL A 11 21.66 -13.28 4.38
C VAL A 11 22.95 -13.92 4.88
N GLN A 12 23.12 -14.06 6.20
CA GLN A 12 24.30 -14.70 6.78
C GLN A 12 24.52 -16.11 6.24
N LEU A 13 23.47 -16.95 6.22
CA LEU A 13 23.55 -18.32 5.70
C LEU A 13 23.92 -18.34 4.20
N ILE A 14 23.40 -17.41 3.41
CA ILE A 14 23.74 -17.30 1.99
C ILE A 14 25.20 -16.89 1.83
N ASP A 15 25.66 -15.86 2.55
CA ASP A 15 27.03 -15.36 2.46
C ASP A 15 28.05 -16.40 2.88
N GLU A 16 27.77 -17.18 3.94
CA GLU A 16 28.59 -18.33 4.37
C GLU A 16 28.73 -19.36 3.25
N THR A 17 27.63 -19.74 2.59
CA THR A 17 27.70 -20.71 1.48
C THR A 17 28.42 -20.16 0.24
N VAL A 18 28.25 -18.86 -0.05
CA VAL A 18 28.90 -18.18 -1.16
C VAL A 18 30.41 -18.07 -0.93
N HIS A 19 30.83 -17.79 0.31
CA HIS A 19 32.24 -17.75 0.70
C HIS A 19 32.93 -19.11 0.49
N VAL A 20 32.20 -20.23 0.69
CA VAL A 20 32.77 -21.57 0.49
C VAL A 20 32.96 -21.91 -0.99
N ALA A 21 31.95 -21.68 -1.84
CA ALA A 21 32.01 -21.77 -3.32
C ALA A 21 30.63 -21.70 -4.01
N ALA A 22 29.53 -21.47 -3.29
CA ALA A 22 28.20 -21.49 -3.90
C ALA A 22 27.94 -20.23 -4.73
N ARG A 23 27.22 -20.37 -5.84
CA ARG A 23 26.62 -19.21 -6.49
C ARG A 23 25.48 -18.70 -5.60
N PRO A 24 25.33 -17.39 -5.37
CA PRO A 24 24.22 -16.83 -4.57
C PRO A 24 22.85 -17.31 -5.08
N THR A 25 22.72 -17.53 -6.38
CA THR A 25 21.52 -18.08 -7.02
C THR A 25 21.14 -19.45 -6.48
N LYS A 26 22.11 -20.37 -6.34
CA LYS A 26 21.90 -21.72 -5.83
C LYS A 26 21.57 -21.73 -4.34
N ALA A 27 22.20 -20.85 -3.55
CA ALA A 27 21.89 -20.70 -2.14
C ALA A 27 20.45 -20.19 -1.92
N CYS A 28 20.04 -19.18 -2.70
CA CYS A 28 18.68 -18.64 -2.67
C CYS A 28 17.62 -19.69 -3.07
N ASP A 29 17.92 -20.54 -4.07
CA ASP A 29 17.01 -21.61 -4.54
C ASP A 29 16.70 -22.65 -3.44
N VAL A 30 17.67 -22.94 -2.57
CA VAL A 30 17.51 -23.86 -1.43
C VAL A 30 16.59 -23.26 -0.37
N LEU A 31 16.79 -21.97 -0.05
CA LEU A 31 15.99 -21.24 0.93
C LEU A 31 14.65 -20.76 0.38
N LYS A 32 14.33 -21.08 -0.88
CA LYS A 32 13.09 -20.70 -1.57
C LYS A 32 12.82 -19.19 -1.57
N ILE A 33 13.90 -18.40 -1.63
CA ILE A 33 13.81 -16.96 -1.84
C ILE A 33 14.33 -16.58 -3.23
N SER A 34 13.80 -15.49 -3.78
CA SER A 34 14.35 -14.98 -5.03
C SER A 34 15.70 -14.32 -4.78
N VAL A 35 16.63 -14.48 -5.72
CA VAL A 35 17.94 -13.81 -5.70
C VAL A 35 17.78 -12.29 -5.66
N ARG A 36 16.72 -11.78 -6.30
CA ARG A 36 16.38 -10.36 -6.23
C ARG A 36 15.99 -9.93 -4.82
N SER A 37 15.27 -10.76 -4.07
CA SER A 37 14.93 -10.47 -2.66
C SER A 37 16.19 -10.41 -1.79
N TYR A 38 17.13 -11.34 -1.96
CA TYR A 38 18.43 -11.30 -1.30
C TYR A 38 19.18 -10.00 -1.61
N HIS A 39 19.32 -9.63 -2.88
CA HIS A 39 19.99 -8.37 -3.26
C HIS A 39 19.23 -7.11 -2.80
N CYS A 40 17.92 -7.16 -2.62
CA CYS A 40 17.16 -6.04 -2.03
C CYS A 40 17.33 -5.93 -0.50
N TRP A 41 17.81 -6.98 0.16
CA TRP A 41 18.08 -6.98 1.60
C TRP A 41 19.53 -6.64 1.91
N VAL A 42 20.47 -7.00 1.05
CA VAL A 42 21.90 -6.73 1.26
C VAL A 42 22.25 -5.30 0.87
N GLU A 43 22.67 -4.50 1.85
CA GLU A 43 23.40 -3.24 1.67
C GLU A 43 24.88 -3.48 2.07
N PRO A 44 25.84 -2.61 1.68
CA PRO A 44 27.27 -2.85 1.89
C PRO A 44 27.69 -3.15 3.33
N ASP A 45 27.00 -2.55 4.31
CA ASP A 45 27.35 -2.64 5.74
C ASP A 45 26.23 -3.25 6.61
N GLU A 46 25.03 -3.47 6.08
CA GLU A 46 23.89 -3.96 6.87
C GLU A 46 22.81 -4.70 6.05
N VAL A 47 21.94 -5.42 6.76
CA VAL A 47 20.75 -6.03 6.16
C VAL A 47 19.56 -5.09 6.31
N LYS A 48 18.96 -4.67 5.20
CA LYS A 48 17.85 -3.72 5.19
C LYS A 48 16.61 -4.26 5.89
N ALA A 49 16.14 -3.52 6.88
CA ALA A 49 14.86 -3.75 7.55
C ALA A 49 13.67 -3.52 6.59
N ASP A 50 12.48 -3.98 6.98
CA ASP A 50 11.27 -3.64 6.22
C ASP A 50 10.89 -2.19 6.48
N THR A 51 10.96 -1.35 5.45
CA THR A 51 10.64 0.08 5.56
C THR A 51 9.16 0.38 5.28
N ARG A 52 8.33 -0.61 4.93
CA ARG A 52 6.89 -0.40 4.67
C ARG A 52 6.09 0.07 5.89
N PRO A 53 6.39 -0.37 7.13
CA PRO A 53 5.74 0.16 8.34
C PRO A 53 6.08 1.63 8.57
N ASP A 54 7.35 2.00 8.35
CA ASP A 54 7.87 3.34 8.63
C ASP A 54 7.72 4.30 7.44
N ALA A 55 7.22 3.82 6.30
CA ALA A 55 7.04 4.64 5.12
C ALA A 55 6.06 5.78 5.39
N GLU A 56 6.53 7.01 5.21
CA GLU A 56 5.66 8.19 5.21
C GLU A 56 4.60 8.05 4.11
N ARG A 57 3.33 8.10 4.50
CA ARG A 57 2.18 8.07 3.59
C ARG A 57 1.49 9.42 3.66
N PRO A 58 1.99 10.43 2.92
CA PRO A 58 1.35 11.73 2.90
C PRO A 58 -0.08 11.59 2.40
N MET A 59 -0.98 12.38 2.96
CA MET A 59 -2.36 12.41 2.52
C MET A 59 -2.42 12.92 1.06
N PRO A 60 -3.12 12.23 0.15
CA PRO A 60 -3.27 12.70 -1.23
C PRO A 60 -3.85 14.11 -1.29
N SER A 61 -3.39 14.93 -2.23
CA SER A 61 -3.85 16.31 -2.43
C SER A 61 -5.35 16.46 -2.67
N HIS A 62 -5.99 15.42 -3.22
CA HIS A 62 -7.42 15.38 -3.53
C HIS A 62 -8.26 14.71 -2.44
N THR A 63 -7.68 14.51 -1.25
CA THR A 63 -8.46 13.98 -0.12
C THR A 63 -9.47 15.03 0.32
N LEU A 64 -10.72 14.61 0.48
CA LEU A 64 -11.77 15.48 0.98
C LEU A 64 -11.37 16.02 2.36
N THR A 65 -11.49 17.32 2.51
CA THR A 65 -11.41 17.97 3.81
C THR A 65 -12.53 17.47 4.71
N GLY A 66 -12.37 17.62 6.03
CA GLY A 66 -13.41 17.19 6.99
C GLY A 66 -14.77 17.85 6.73
N THR A 67 -14.75 19.12 6.32
CA THR A 67 -15.96 19.88 5.94
C THR A 67 -16.61 19.34 4.69
N GLU A 68 -15.84 19.06 3.63
CA GLU A 68 -16.37 18.49 2.40
C GLU A 68 -16.94 17.08 2.64
N ARG A 69 -16.24 16.24 3.43
CA ARG A 69 -16.75 14.91 3.79
C ARG A 69 -18.09 15.00 4.51
N GLN A 70 -18.25 15.95 5.42
CA GLN A 70 -19.52 16.14 6.14
C GLN A 70 -20.63 16.63 5.21
N GLN A 71 -20.33 17.52 4.26
CA GLN A 71 -21.30 17.96 3.25
C GLN A 71 -21.76 16.78 2.39
N VAL A 72 -20.83 15.92 1.95
CA VAL A 72 -21.15 14.70 1.21
C VAL A 72 -22.07 13.78 2.02
N LEU A 73 -21.76 13.53 3.29
CA LEU A 73 -22.59 12.71 4.18
C LEU A 73 -24.00 13.30 4.37
N ASN A 74 -24.12 14.61 4.52
CA ASN A 74 -25.42 15.25 4.69
C ASN A 74 -26.30 15.12 3.44
N ILE A 75 -25.70 15.20 2.25
CA ILE A 75 -26.42 15.04 0.98
C ILE A 75 -26.80 13.57 0.79
N LEU A 76 -25.89 12.63 0.99
CA LEU A 76 -26.17 11.20 0.82
C LEU A 76 -27.24 10.70 1.81
N ASN A 77 -27.27 11.24 3.03
CA ASN A 77 -28.28 10.91 4.04
C ASN A 77 -29.55 11.76 3.96
N SER A 78 -29.69 12.61 2.94
CA SER A 78 -30.90 13.39 2.78
C SER A 78 -32.09 12.46 2.47
N PRO A 79 -33.33 12.85 2.85
CA PRO A 79 -34.51 12.03 2.55
C PRO A 79 -34.68 11.78 1.04
N GLU A 80 -34.24 12.72 0.20
CA GLU A 80 -34.29 12.65 -1.26
C GLU A 80 -33.42 11.53 -1.84
N PHE A 81 -32.26 11.28 -1.25
CA PHE A 81 -31.30 10.27 -1.71
C PHE A 81 -31.25 9.01 -0.83
N SER A 82 -32.09 8.95 0.22
CA SER A 82 -32.15 7.85 1.19
C SER A 82 -32.31 6.45 0.58
N SER A 83 -32.88 6.36 -0.63
CA SER A 83 -33.12 5.09 -1.35
C SER A 83 -32.07 4.79 -2.42
N MET A 84 -31.09 5.68 -2.64
CA MET A 84 -30.06 5.58 -3.66
C MET A 84 -28.70 5.30 -3.05
N SER A 85 -27.86 4.53 -3.74
CA SER A 85 -26.47 4.32 -3.32
C SER A 85 -25.59 5.53 -3.69
N PRO A 86 -24.46 5.78 -2.99
CA PRO A 86 -23.54 6.87 -3.33
C PRO A 86 -23.05 6.84 -4.79
N SER A 87 -22.88 5.65 -5.36
CA SER A 87 -22.51 5.46 -6.77
C SER A 87 -23.60 5.87 -7.75
N GLN A 88 -24.86 6.01 -7.32
CA GLN A 88 -25.97 6.52 -8.14
C GLN A 88 -26.21 8.01 -7.90
N VAL A 89 -26.07 8.47 -6.65
CA VAL A 89 -26.28 9.87 -6.28
C VAL A 89 -25.25 10.78 -6.93
N VAL A 90 -23.97 10.39 -6.92
CA VAL A 90 -22.89 11.24 -7.47
C VAL A 90 -23.07 11.51 -8.98
N PRO A 91 -23.31 10.51 -9.85
CA PRO A 91 -23.61 10.76 -11.26
C PRO A 91 -24.86 11.63 -11.45
N TRP A 92 -25.92 11.39 -10.67
CA TRP A 92 -27.16 12.18 -10.75
C TRP A 92 -26.94 13.66 -10.43
N LEU A 93 -26.10 13.96 -9.43
CA LEU A 93 -25.72 15.34 -9.09
C LEU A 93 -24.91 15.99 -10.21
N VAL A 94 -23.99 15.25 -10.84
CA VAL A 94 -23.21 15.76 -11.98
C VAL A 94 -24.11 16.06 -13.18
N ASP A 95 -25.08 15.19 -13.48
CA ASP A 95 -26.08 15.41 -14.54
C ASP A 95 -26.91 16.68 -14.29
N THR A 96 -27.18 16.99 -13.03
CA THR A 96 -27.85 18.24 -12.60
C THR A 96 -26.89 19.43 -12.45
N ARG A 97 -25.65 19.30 -12.93
CA ARG A 97 -24.56 20.30 -12.91
C ARG A 97 -24.06 20.68 -11.51
N ILE A 98 -24.29 19.82 -10.52
CA ILE A 98 -23.80 19.98 -9.15
C ILE A 98 -22.65 18.99 -8.94
N TYR A 99 -21.43 19.50 -8.82
CA TYR A 99 -20.29 18.64 -8.48
C TYR A 99 -20.19 18.48 -6.96
N LEU A 100 -20.25 17.24 -6.49
CA LEU A 100 -20.13 16.89 -5.07
C LEU A 100 -18.73 16.35 -4.72
N CYS A 101 -18.34 15.24 -5.35
CA CYS A 101 -16.99 14.66 -5.25
C CYS A 101 -16.77 13.68 -6.40
N SER A 102 -15.56 13.12 -6.53
CA SER A 102 -15.31 12.06 -7.52
C SER A 102 -15.95 10.74 -7.09
N GLU A 103 -16.35 9.89 -8.04
CA GLU A 103 -16.92 8.56 -7.75
C GLU A 103 -16.01 7.70 -6.86
N ARG A 104 -14.69 7.79 -7.05
CA ARG A 104 -13.73 7.07 -6.21
C ARG A 104 -13.76 7.54 -4.76
N SER A 105 -14.03 8.82 -4.54
CA SER A 105 -14.10 9.41 -3.21
C SER A 105 -15.39 9.03 -2.49
N SER A 106 -16.51 8.87 -3.20
CA SER A 106 -17.81 8.57 -2.58
C SER A 106 -17.93 7.15 -2.03
N VAL A 107 -17.21 6.18 -2.61
CA VAL A 107 -17.22 4.78 -2.14
C VAL A 107 -16.53 4.60 -0.78
N GLY A 108 -15.63 5.52 -0.41
CA GLY A 108 -14.89 5.49 0.86
C GLY A 108 -15.49 6.34 2.00
N ILE A 109 -16.68 6.90 1.78
CA ILE A 109 -17.42 7.74 2.73
C ILE A 109 -18.56 6.93 3.34
#